data_AF-A0A970A741-F1
#
_entry.id   AF-A0A970A741-F1
#
_cell.length_a   1.000
_cell.length_b   1.000
_cell.length_c   1.000
_cell.angle_alpha   90.00
_cell.angle_beta   90.00
_cell.angle_gamma   90.00
#
_symmetry.space_group_name_H-M   'P 1'
#
loop_
_entity.id
_entity.type
_entity.pdbx_description
1 polymer ?
#
loop_
_entity_poly.entity_id
_entity_poly.type
_entity_poly.pdbx_seq_one_letter_code
_entity_poly.pdbx_strand_id
1 'polypeptide(L)'
;MQKDESTILSLKEVSEILKVNTEVLRRWLREGRLPGFKLGSYWRVNAADLEPFLRPTTGASSKEKNPSGVSMCYKFPKWLEFSGLPETMNKSIDPAAWAVFKKLVELDFEAGRPENRLVSLELSEISTRIGLEEDRVEKVFRKLCDDNYVTKTSRKGENYFSIVTPIRTPRLILDIDYEKGGVKGAPDYALENPCLRRFLESY
;
A
#
# COMPACT_ATOMS: atom_id res chain seq x y z
N MET A 1 -30.12 28.44 -19.59
CA MET A 1 -28.83 27.75 -19.34
C MET A 1 -29.04 26.30 -19.74
N GLN A 2 -28.56 25.93 -20.93
CA GLN A 2 -28.76 24.61 -21.52
C GLN A 2 -27.99 23.57 -20.69
N LYS A 3 -28.70 22.50 -20.32
CA LYS A 3 -28.21 21.37 -19.53
C LYS A 3 -27.96 20.25 -20.54
N ASP A 4 -26.81 20.30 -21.19
CA ASP A 4 -26.51 19.38 -22.27
C ASP A 4 -26.04 18.03 -21.72
N GLU A 5 -26.93 17.07 -21.94
CA GLU A 5 -26.71 15.69 -22.41
C GLU A 5 -25.86 14.72 -21.58
N SER A 6 -26.50 13.59 -21.28
CA SER A 6 -25.95 12.35 -20.75
C SER A 6 -24.94 11.71 -21.71
N THR A 7 -23.80 12.36 -21.94
CA THR A 7 -22.69 11.82 -22.71
C THR A 7 -22.04 10.68 -21.92
N ILE A 8 -22.20 9.46 -22.43
CA ILE A 8 -21.61 8.26 -21.83
C ILE A 8 -20.23 8.06 -22.45
N LEU A 9 -19.19 8.10 -21.61
CA LEU A 9 -17.80 7.95 -21.99
C LEU A 9 -17.30 6.53 -21.74
N SER A 10 -16.40 6.08 -22.60
CA SER A 10 -15.60 4.87 -22.42
C SER A 10 -14.45 5.12 -21.44
N LEU A 11 -13.95 4.03 -20.83
CA LEU A 11 -12.77 4.07 -19.98
C LEU A 11 -11.53 4.70 -20.64
N LYS A 12 -11.40 4.59 -21.97
CA LYS A 12 -10.27 5.14 -22.71
C LYS A 12 -10.37 6.66 -22.78
N GLU A 13 -11.54 7.18 -23.10
CA GLU A 13 -11.82 8.62 -23.14
C GLU A 13 -11.70 9.24 -21.74
N VAL A 14 -12.23 8.57 -20.71
CA VAL A 14 -12.06 8.99 -19.31
C VAL A 14 -10.57 9.04 -18.92
N SER A 15 -9.77 8.08 -19.39
CA SER A 15 -8.32 8.04 -19.19
C SER A 15 -7.62 9.24 -19.81
N GLU A 16 -8.03 9.64 -21.02
CA GLU A 16 -7.46 10.79 -21.72
C GLU A 16 -7.87 12.11 -21.05
N ILE A 17 -9.11 12.22 -20.60
CA ILE A 17 -9.66 13.39 -19.91
C ILE A 17 -9.00 13.59 -18.54
N LEU A 18 -8.95 12.54 -17.71
CA LEU A 18 -8.38 12.62 -16.36
C LEU A 18 -6.85 12.44 -16.35
N LYS A 19 -6.24 12.04 -17.48
CA LYS A 19 -4.82 11.64 -17.60
C LYS A 19 -4.43 10.54 -16.59
N VAL A 20 -5.36 9.62 -16.31
CA VAL A 20 -5.21 8.50 -15.36
C VAL A 20 -5.22 7.17 -16.13
N ASN A 21 -4.37 6.22 -15.73
CA ASN A 21 -4.32 4.90 -16.36
C ASN A 21 -5.67 4.17 -16.24
N THR A 22 -6.13 3.58 -17.35
CA THR A 22 -7.35 2.74 -17.43
C THR A 22 -7.45 1.65 -16.35
N GLU A 23 -6.34 1.09 -15.87
CA GLU A 23 -6.36 0.10 -14.78
C GLU A 23 -6.77 0.72 -13.44
N VAL A 24 -6.29 1.94 -13.16
CA VAL A 24 -6.68 2.71 -11.97
C VAL A 24 -8.15 3.08 -12.05
N LEU A 25 -8.63 3.49 -13.22
CA LEU A 25 -10.05 3.78 -13.44
C LEU A 25 -10.93 2.54 -13.24
N ARG A 26 -10.53 1.37 -13.77
CA ARG A 26 -11.22 0.08 -13.53
C ARG A 26 -11.27 -0.27 -12.05
N ARG A 27 -10.21 0.00 -11.30
CA ARG A 27 -10.19 -0.20 -9.85
C ARG A 27 -11.18 0.75 -9.16
N TRP A 28 -11.17 2.04 -9.48
CA TRP A 28 -12.11 3.01 -8.91
C TRP A 28 -13.58 2.68 -9.19
N LEU A 29 -13.88 2.15 -10.38
CA LEU A 29 -15.21 1.68 -10.74
C LEU A 29 -15.63 0.45 -9.92
N ARG A 30 -14.71 -0.49 -9.65
CA ARG A 30 -14.97 -1.65 -8.77
C ARG A 30 -15.15 -1.26 -7.30
N GLU A 31 -14.38 -0.27 -6.84
CA GLU A 31 -14.42 0.27 -5.48
C GLU A 31 -15.59 1.24 -5.25
N GLY A 32 -16.38 1.57 -6.28
CA GLY A 32 -17.47 2.54 -6.20
C GLY A 32 -17.02 3.99 -6.03
N ARG A 33 -15.72 4.27 -6.20
CA ARG A 33 -15.13 5.61 -6.07
C ARG A 33 -15.40 6.49 -7.29
N LEU A 34 -15.45 5.89 -8.47
CA LEU A 34 -15.87 6.55 -9.70
C LEU A 34 -17.26 6.01 -10.07
N PRO A 35 -18.29 6.86 -10.14
CA PRO A 35 -19.60 6.43 -10.60
C PRO A 35 -19.50 5.95 -12.04
N GLY A 36 -19.99 4.74 -12.29
CA GLY A 36 -20.02 4.17 -13.62
C GLY A 36 -20.76 2.85 -13.60
N PHE A 37 -21.17 2.42 -14.77
CA PHE A 37 -21.98 1.23 -14.93
C PHE A 37 -21.39 0.33 -16.00
N LYS A 38 -21.67 -0.96 -15.85
CA LYS A 38 -21.16 -1.98 -16.74
C LYS A 38 -22.19 -2.24 -17.83
N LEU A 39 -21.84 -1.96 -19.08
CA LEU A 39 -22.61 -2.36 -20.26
C LEU A 39 -21.88 -3.53 -20.93
N GLY A 40 -22.41 -4.74 -20.72
CA GLY A 40 -21.76 -5.98 -21.18
C GLY A 40 -20.40 -6.18 -20.51
N SER A 41 -19.34 -6.27 -21.30
CA SER A 41 -17.95 -6.41 -20.81
C SER A 41 -17.23 -5.08 -20.56
N TYR A 42 -17.87 -3.95 -20.88
CA TYR A 42 -17.22 -2.64 -20.85
C TYR A 42 -17.81 -1.74 -19.78
N TRP A 43 -16.96 -0.96 -19.12
CA TRP A 43 -17.39 0.11 -18.24
C TRP A 43 -17.72 1.37 -19.02
N ARG A 44 -18.70 2.09 -18.50
CA ARG A 44 -19.21 3.35 -19.01
C ARG A 44 -19.36 4.32 -17.85
N VAL A 45 -18.97 5.57 -18.10
CA VAL A 45 -18.97 6.64 -17.11
C VAL A 45 -19.73 7.81 -17.69
N ASN A 46 -20.61 8.42 -16.92
CA ASN A 46 -21.29 9.62 -17.38
C ASN A 46 -20.30 10.80 -17.32
N ALA A 47 -20.22 11.62 -18.36
CA ALA A 47 -19.38 12.79 -18.38
C ALA A 47 -19.68 13.76 -17.20
N ALA A 48 -20.95 13.86 -16.79
CA ALA A 48 -21.36 14.66 -15.64
C ALA A 48 -20.73 14.19 -14.32
N ASP A 49 -20.48 12.90 -14.18
CA ASP A 49 -19.86 12.31 -12.98
C ASP A 49 -18.34 12.52 -12.94
N LEU A 50 -17.73 13.01 -14.03
CA LEU A 50 -16.32 13.39 -14.08
C LEU A 50 -16.05 14.81 -13.57
N GLU A 51 -17.07 15.66 -13.56
CA GLU A 51 -16.99 17.05 -13.09
C GLU A 51 -16.31 17.21 -11.71
N PRO A 52 -16.59 16.35 -10.69
CA PRO A 52 -15.93 16.43 -9.39
C PRO A 52 -14.43 16.08 -9.44
N PHE A 53 -14.00 15.32 -10.45
CA PHE A 53 -12.61 14.90 -10.66
C PHE A 53 -11.82 15.89 -11.51
N LEU A 54 -12.52 16.73 -12.29
CA LEU A 54 -11.94 17.80 -13.11
C LEU A 54 -11.74 19.10 -12.32
N ARG A 55 -12.54 19.32 -11.27
CA ARG A 55 -12.32 20.44 -10.35
C ARG A 55 -11.09 20.15 -9.50
N PRO A 56 -10.08 21.04 -9.48
CA PRO A 56 -9.03 20.95 -8.49
C PRO A 56 -9.66 21.17 -7.11
N THR A 57 -10.01 20.07 -6.44
CA THR A 57 -10.33 20.12 -5.03
C THR A 57 -9.03 20.48 -4.33
N THR A 58 -9.02 21.64 -3.66
CA THR A 58 -7.93 22.13 -2.79
C THR A 58 -7.77 21.24 -1.53
N GLY A 59 -7.93 19.93 -1.66
CA GLY A 59 -8.01 18.99 -0.56
C GLY A 59 -8.24 17.55 -1.02
N ALA A 60 -7.45 17.05 -1.96
CA ALA A 60 -7.31 15.61 -2.20
C ALA A 60 -6.02 15.31 -2.98
N SER A 61 -4.91 15.17 -2.24
CA SER A 61 -3.66 14.47 -2.60
C SER A 61 -3.40 14.32 -4.10
N SER A 62 -2.83 15.34 -4.71
CA SER A 62 -2.13 15.23 -5.99
C SER A 62 -1.08 14.12 -5.85
N LYS A 63 -1.30 12.99 -6.55
CA LYS A 63 -0.18 12.18 -7.01
C LYS A 63 0.52 13.00 -8.09
N GLU A 64 1.36 13.94 -7.66
CA GLU A 64 2.39 14.48 -8.54
C GLU A 64 3.20 13.31 -9.07
N LYS A 65 3.25 13.21 -10.40
CA LYS A 65 4.11 12.25 -11.09
C LYS A 65 5.52 12.51 -10.60
N ASN A 66 6.10 11.54 -9.90
CA ASN A 66 7.50 11.58 -9.51
C ASN A 66 8.34 11.79 -10.80
N PRO A 67 9.12 12.89 -10.94
CA PRO A 67 9.89 13.17 -12.15
C PRO A 67 10.95 12.09 -12.44
N SER A 68 11.22 11.20 -11.49
CA SER A 68 12.11 10.04 -11.61
C SER A 68 11.42 8.72 -11.97
N GLY A 69 10.08 8.66 -12.05
CA GLY A 69 9.35 7.40 -12.29
C GLY A 69 9.44 6.36 -11.15
N VAL A 70 10.15 6.66 -10.06
CA VAL A 70 10.32 5.75 -8.92
C VAL A 70 9.07 5.79 -8.04
N SER A 71 8.21 4.78 -8.14
CA SER A 71 7.11 4.60 -7.18
C SER A 71 7.67 4.13 -5.85
N MET A 72 7.76 5.03 -4.86
CA MET A 72 8.33 4.70 -3.53
C MET A 72 7.50 3.65 -2.78
N CYS A 73 6.17 3.72 -2.86
CA CYS A 73 5.25 2.87 -2.09
C CYS A 73 3.94 2.65 -2.87
N TYR A 74 3.84 1.61 -3.72
CA TYR A 74 2.56 1.21 -4.32
C TYR A 74 1.85 0.11 -3.53
N LYS A 75 2.60 -0.72 -2.82
CA LYS A 75 2.12 -1.83 -1.98
C LYS A 75 3.03 -2.15 -0.78
N PHE A 76 4.23 -1.60 -0.76
CA PHE A 76 5.28 -1.92 0.20
C PHE A 76 6.32 -0.78 0.22
N PRO A 77 6.86 -0.40 1.39
CA PRO A 77 7.94 0.59 1.49
C PRO A 77 9.28 0.01 1.02
N LYS A 78 9.68 0.34 -0.22
CA LYS A 78 10.86 -0.24 -0.88
C LYS A 78 12.16 -0.15 -0.06
N TRP A 79 12.35 0.92 0.71
CA TRP A 79 13.56 1.11 1.52
C TRP A 79 13.82 -0.02 2.52
N LEU A 80 12.79 -0.74 2.99
CA LEU A 80 13.00 -1.88 3.90
C LEU A 80 13.82 -2.99 3.23
N GLU A 81 13.71 -3.19 1.92
CA GLU A 81 14.53 -4.17 1.17
C GLU A 81 16.02 -3.79 1.17
N PHE A 82 16.32 -2.50 1.22
CA PHE A 82 17.70 -1.97 1.18
C PHE A 82 18.24 -1.61 2.56
N SER A 83 17.44 -1.79 3.60
CA SER A 83 17.81 -1.50 4.99
C SER A 83 18.74 -2.55 5.62
N GLY A 84 18.93 -3.70 4.96
CA GLY A 84 19.63 -4.87 5.51
C GLY A 84 18.75 -5.75 6.40
N LEU A 85 17.50 -5.35 6.64
CA LEU A 85 16.52 -6.14 7.38
C LEU A 85 16.27 -7.53 6.77
N PRO A 86 16.19 -7.72 5.43
CA PRO A 86 15.97 -9.04 4.84
C PRO A 86 17.05 -10.05 5.24
N GLU A 87 18.32 -9.66 5.14
CA GLU A 87 19.45 -10.51 5.48
C GLU A 87 19.51 -10.79 6.97
N THR A 88 19.25 -9.78 7.79
CA THR A 88 19.25 -9.90 9.26
C THR A 88 18.19 -10.89 9.72
N MET A 89 16.93 -10.70 9.30
CA MET A 89 15.82 -11.59 9.65
C MET A 89 16.06 -13.02 9.16
N ASN A 90 16.52 -13.18 7.92
CA ASN A 90 16.73 -14.51 7.37
C ASN A 90 17.84 -15.28 8.09
N LYS A 91 18.83 -14.57 8.65
CA LYS A 91 19.92 -15.17 9.44
C LYS A 91 19.54 -15.40 10.90
N SER A 92 18.84 -14.47 11.55
CA SER A 92 18.57 -14.52 12.99
C SER A 92 17.29 -15.28 13.36
N ILE A 93 16.28 -15.27 12.49
CA ILE A 93 14.94 -15.82 12.78
C ILE A 93 14.72 -17.15 12.05
N ASP A 94 14.69 -17.10 10.71
CA ASP A 94 14.43 -18.23 9.81
C ASP A 94 14.71 -17.78 8.36
N PRO A 95 15.21 -18.62 7.45
CA PRO A 95 15.46 -18.24 6.05
C PRO A 95 14.24 -17.67 5.28
N ALA A 96 13.01 -17.90 5.75
CA ALA A 96 11.78 -17.33 5.20
C ALA A 96 11.23 -16.15 6.00
N ALA A 97 11.91 -15.70 7.05
CA ALA A 97 11.44 -14.65 7.95
C ALA A 97 11.14 -13.35 7.21
N TRP A 98 12.02 -12.95 6.29
CA TRP A 98 11.78 -11.78 5.46
C TRP A 98 10.52 -11.92 4.59
N ALA A 99 10.28 -13.10 4.01
CA ALA A 99 9.13 -13.31 3.14
C ALA A 99 7.81 -13.18 3.92
N VAL A 100 7.75 -13.76 5.12
CA VAL A 100 6.61 -13.64 6.03
C VAL A 100 6.43 -12.20 6.48
N PHE A 101 7.49 -11.54 6.97
CA PHE A 101 7.41 -10.16 7.43
C PHE A 101 7.01 -9.18 6.32
N LYS A 102 7.62 -9.30 5.13
CA LYS A 102 7.26 -8.51 3.95
C LYS A 102 5.78 -8.66 3.64
N LYS A 103 5.24 -9.87 3.73
CA LYS A 103 3.82 -10.11 3.47
C LYS A 103 2.90 -9.46 4.49
N LEU A 104 3.27 -9.49 5.78
CA LEU A 104 2.54 -8.78 6.84
C LEU A 104 2.52 -7.27 6.59
N VAL A 105 3.65 -6.68 6.18
CA VAL A 105 3.73 -5.26 5.83
C VAL A 105 2.86 -4.93 4.61
N GLU A 106 2.83 -5.79 3.58
CA GLU A 106 1.93 -5.62 2.44
C GLU A 106 0.46 -5.65 2.85
N LEU A 107 0.06 -6.58 3.73
CA LEU A 107 -1.31 -6.66 4.26
C LEU A 107 -1.67 -5.42 5.10
N ASP A 108 -0.75 -4.92 5.92
CA ASP A 108 -0.91 -3.64 6.64
C ASP A 108 -1.09 -2.46 5.67
N PHE A 109 -0.37 -2.48 4.55
CA PHE A 109 -0.50 -1.47 3.50
C PHE A 109 -1.86 -1.57 2.77
N GLU A 110 -2.29 -2.78 2.44
CA GLU A 110 -3.58 -3.09 1.80
C GLU A 110 -4.77 -2.71 2.69
N ALA A 111 -4.67 -2.93 4.01
CA ALA A 111 -5.68 -2.54 4.98
C ALA A 111 -5.87 -1.00 5.11
N GLY A 112 -4.95 -0.20 4.57
CA GLY A 112 -5.05 1.26 4.60
C GLY A 112 -4.74 1.83 5.99
N ARG A 113 -5.50 2.83 6.46
CA ARG A 113 -5.34 3.46 7.79
C ARG A 113 -6.50 3.08 8.72
N PRO A 114 -6.59 1.83 9.23
CA PRO A 114 -7.58 1.53 10.26
C PRO A 114 -7.23 2.31 11.52
N GLU A 115 -8.25 2.83 12.24
CA GLU A 115 -8.11 3.74 13.39
C GLU A 115 -7.15 3.21 14.49
N ASN A 116 -7.00 1.89 14.55
CA ASN A 116 -6.26 1.15 15.54
C ASN A 116 -5.15 0.25 14.94
N ARG A 117 -4.84 0.39 13.64
CA ARG A 117 -3.78 -0.37 12.93
C ARG A 117 -3.87 -1.90 13.05
N LEU A 118 -5.02 -2.43 13.46
CA LEU A 118 -5.26 -3.86 13.58
C LEU A 118 -5.63 -4.42 12.22
N VAL A 119 -4.84 -5.35 11.73
CA VAL A 119 -5.04 -6.08 10.47
C VAL A 119 -5.47 -7.50 10.81
N SER A 120 -6.47 -8.04 10.10
CA SER A 120 -6.90 -9.44 10.30
C SER A 120 -5.71 -10.40 10.10
N LEU A 121 -5.57 -11.38 10.98
CA LEU A 121 -4.50 -12.37 10.92
C LEU A 121 -5.06 -13.74 10.48
N GLU A 122 -4.85 -14.07 9.21
CA GLU A 122 -5.13 -15.39 8.63
C GLU A 122 -3.81 -16.05 8.18
N LEU A 123 -3.28 -16.98 8.99
CA LEU A 123 -1.99 -17.63 8.71
C LEU A 123 -2.05 -18.50 7.44
N SER A 124 -3.20 -19.14 7.18
CA SER A 124 -3.46 -19.92 5.97
C SER A 124 -3.41 -19.07 4.70
N GLU A 125 -3.91 -17.83 4.74
CA GLU A 125 -3.80 -16.88 3.63
C GLU A 125 -2.33 -16.52 3.38
N ILE A 126 -1.57 -16.22 4.44
CA ILE A 126 -0.15 -15.87 4.34
C ILE A 126 0.66 -17.04 3.76
N SER A 127 0.40 -18.25 4.26
CA SER A 127 0.99 -19.50 3.77
C SER A 127 0.73 -19.69 2.27
N THR A 128 -0.53 -19.56 1.84
CA THR A 128 -0.93 -19.71 0.42
C THR A 128 -0.25 -18.66 -0.47
N ARG A 129 -0.19 -17.41 -0.02
CA ARG A 129 0.36 -16.31 -0.82
C ARG A 129 1.90 -16.37 -0.94
N ILE A 130 2.61 -16.92 0.04
CA ILE A 130 4.08 -17.05 0.02
C ILE A 130 4.53 -18.42 -0.51
N GLY A 131 3.66 -19.44 -0.47
CA GLY A 131 3.99 -20.82 -0.84
C GLY A 131 4.81 -21.53 0.23
N LEU A 132 4.48 -21.34 1.51
CA LEU A 132 5.15 -21.97 2.65
C LEU A 132 4.16 -22.79 3.48
N GLU A 133 4.63 -23.87 4.10
CA GLU A 133 3.83 -24.64 5.06
C GLU A 133 3.32 -23.76 6.20
N GLU A 134 2.04 -23.91 6.56
CA GLU A 134 1.38 -23.07 7.58
C GLU A 134 2.11 -23.16 8.94
N ASP A 135 2.54 -24.36 9.34
CA ASP A 135 3.35 -24.57 10.55
C ASP A 135 4.65 -23.76 10.56
N ARG A 136 5.28 -23.59 9.40
CA ARG A 136 6.50 -22.79 9.27
C ARG A 136 6.17 -21.30 9.38
N VAL A 137 5.10 -20.86 8.72
CA VAL A 137 4.62 -19.47 8.83
C VAL A 137 4.27 -19.14 10.27
N GLU A 138 3.59 -20.02 10.99
CA GLU A 138 3.24 -19.80 12.39
C GLU A 138 4.50 -19.68 13.28
N LYS A 139 5.47 -20.60 13.13
CA LYS A 139 6.75 -20.54 13.87
C LYS A 139 7.49 -19.24 13.61
N VAL A 140 7.56 -18.81 12.34
CA VAL A 140 8.20 -17.55 11.95
C VAL A 140 7.45 -16.35 12.53
N PHE A 141 6.12 -16.34 12.42
CA PHE A 141 5.28 -15.28 12.98
C PHE A 141 5.48 -15.13 14.48
N ARG A 142 5.51 -16.24 15.23
CA ARG A 142 5.79 -16.23 16.68
C ARG A 142 7.14 -15.59 16.99
N LYS A 143 8.21 -15.99 16.28
CA LYS A 143 9.53 -15.36 16.46
C LYS A 143 9.55 -13.87 16.11
N LEU A 144 8.81 -13.46 15.07
CA LEU A 144 8.66 -12.03 14.74
C LEU A 144 7.95 -11.25 15.87
N CYS A 145 7.04 -11.90 16.61
CA CYS A 145 6.48 -11.32 17.83
C CYS A 145 7.51 -11.24 18.95
N ASP A 146 8.26 -12.31 19.20
CA ASP A 146 9.29 -12.35 20.24
C ASP A 146 10.37 -11.27 20.02
N ASP A 147 10.77 -11.05 18.76
CA ASP A 147 11.75 -10.03 18.36
C ASP A 147 11.17 -8.61 18.28
N ASN A 148 9.89 -8.41 18.64
CA ASN A 148 9.18 -7.12 18.61
C ASN A 148 9.08 -6.46 17.23
N TYR A 149 8.95 -7.24 16.15
CA TYR A 149 8.61 -6.71 14.83
C TYR A 149 7.11 -6.61 14.60
N VAL A 150 6.33 -7.50 15.23
CA VAL A 150 4.87 -7.62 15.04
C VAL A 150 4.21 -7.91 16.37
N THR A 151 3.05 -7.31 16.65
CA THR A 151 2.23 -7.67 17.82
C THR A 151 1.00 -8.44 17.38
N LYS A 152 0.65 -9.50 18.11
CA LYS A 152 -0.61 -10.24 17.94
C LYS A 152 -1.62 -9.78 18.99
N THR A 153 -2.85 -9.50 18.56
CA THR A 153 -3.96 -9.12 19.43
C THR A 153 -5.17 -10.00 19.11
N SER A 154 -5.82 -10.59 20.13
CA SER A 154 -7.06 -11.33 19.94
C SER A 154 -8.24 -10.55 20.54
N ARG A 155 -9.31 -10.34 19.75
CA ARG A 155 -10.52 -9.63 20.18
C ARG A 155 -11.74 -10.39 19.71
N LYS A 156 -12.70 -10.66 20.62
CA LYS A 156 -13.97 -11.34 20.31
C LYS A 156 -13.83 -12.66 19.54
N GLY A 157 -12.74 -13.41 19.77
CA GLY A 157 -12.47 -14.67 19.08
C GLY A 157 -11.73 -14.54 17.74
N GLU A 158 -11.48 -13.33 17.27
CA GLU A 158 -10.70 -13.06 16.05
C GLU A 158 -9.27 -12.67 16.39
N ASN A 159 -8.35 -12.99 15.49
CA ASN A 159 -6.93 -12.67 15.61
C ASN A 159 -6.56 -11.51 14.70
N TYR A 160 -5.76 -10.60 15.24
CA TYR A 160 -5.26 -9.43 14.55
C TYR A 160 -3.75 -9.34 14.75
N PHE A 161 -3.08 -8.64 13.84
CA PHE A 161 -1.71 -8.22 14.01
C PHE A 161 -1.54 -6.72 13.73
N SER A 162 -0.44 -6.16 14.21
CA SER A 162 0.03 -4.83 13.83
C SER A 162 1.55 -4.80 13.76
N ILE A 163 2.10 -4.01 12.84
CA ILE A 163 3.55 -3.83 12.72
C ILE A 163 4.02 -2.91 13.85
N VAL A 164 5.09 -3.29 14.54
CA VAL A 164 5.70 -2.44 15.57
C VAL A 164 6.43 -1.29 14.88
N THR A 165 6.09 -0.05 15.25
CA THR A 165 6.70 1.16 14.71
C THR A 165 7.35 1.98 15.83
N PRO A 166 8.57 2.51 15.63
CA PRO A 166 9.39 2.43 14.42
C PRO A 166 9.97 1.04 14.14
N ILE A 167 10.03 0.64 12.87
CA ILE A 167 10.65 -0.63 12.48
C ILE A 167 12.16 -0.56 12.72
N ARG A 168 12.69 -1.48 13.54
CA ARG A 168 14.12 -1.62 13.78
C ARG A 168 14.80 -2.12 12.51
N THR A 169 15.74 -1.33 11.98
CA THR A 169 16.45 -1.65 10.73
C THR A 169 17.95 -1.47 10.91
N PRO A 170 18.79 -2.32 10.27
CA PRO A 170 20.25 -2.17 10.34
C PRO A 170 20.76 -0.85 9.74
N ARG A 171 20.11 -0.36 8.68
CA ARG A 171 20.37 0.95 8.07
C ARG A 171 19.11 1.81 8.14
N LEU A 172 19.29 3.06 8.58
CA LEU A 172 18.20 4.03 8.64
C LEU A 172 17.79 4.45 7.22
N ILE A 173 16.53 4.84 7.08
CA ILE A 173 16.01 5.34 5.80
C ILE A 173 16.78 6.56 5.26
N LEU A 174 17.35 7.36 6.18
CA LEU A 174 18.19 8.52 5.88
C LEU A 174 19.49 8.16 5.16
N ASP A 175 19.95 6.92 5.33
CA ASP A 175 21.20 6.41 4.73
C ASP A 175 20.96 5.70 3.40
N ILE A 176 19.70 5.55 2.98
CA ILE A 176 19.29 4.82 1.77
C ILE A 176 18.98 5.81 0.65
N ASP A 177 19.57 5.59 -0.53
CA ASP A 177 19.39 6.43 -1.72
C ASP A 177 17.90 6.53 -2.12
N TYR A 178 17.50 7.70 -2.62
CA TYR A 178 16.13 7.94 -3.08
C TYR A 178 15.65 6.93 -4.15
N GLU A 179 16.53 6.50 -5.05
CA GLU A 179 16.23 5.48 -6.08
C GLU A 179 15.85 4.09 -5.50
N LYS A 180 16.32 3.83 -4.28
CA LYS A 180 16.02 2.62 -3.49
C LYS A 180 14.84 2.83 -2.53
N GLY A 181 14.17 3.97 -2.62
CA GLY A 181 13.01 4.34 -1.82
C GLY A 181 13.35 4.92 -0.44
N GLY A 182 14.63 5.17 -0.16
CA GLY A 182 15.05 5.92 1.03
C GLY A 182 14.93 7.42 0.81
N VAL A 183 15.53 8.23 1.68
CA VAL A 183 15.46 9.70 1.58
C VAL A 183 16.81 10.38 1.40
N LYS A 184 17.89 9.61 1.27
CA LYS A 184 19.21 10.17 1.00
C LYS A 184 19.23 10.82 -0.38
N GLY A 185 19.51 12.12 -0.41
CA GLY A 185 19.48 12.91 -1.65
C GLY A 185 18.09 13.09 -2.24
N ALA A 186 17.03 12.84 -1.47
CA ALA A 186 15.66 13.07 -1.90
C ALA A 186 15.35 14.58 -1.95
N PRO A 187 14.54 15.04 -2.91
CA PRO A 187 14.07 16.42 -2.94
C PRO A 187 13.07 16.67 -1.80
N ASP A 188 12.99 17.92 -1.31
CA ASP A 188 12.23 18.28 -0.09
C ASP A 188 10.77 17.81 -0.12
N TYR A 189 10.09 17.89 -1.27
CA TYR A 189 8.71 17.45 -1.42
C TYR A 189 8.52 15.94 -1.15
N ALA A 190 9.56 15.13 -1.30
CA ALA A 190 9.48 13.68 -1.12
C ALA A 190 9.46 13.28 0.37
N LEU A 191 9.96 14.13 1.26
CA LEU A 191 9.99 13.92 2.72
C LEU A 191 8.59 14.00 3.36
N GLU A 192 7.64 14.65 2.68
CA GLU A 192 6.24 14.76 3.11
C GLU A 192 5.40 13.51 2.78
N ASN A 193 6.00 12.48 2.19
CA ASN A 193 5.25 11.27 1.81
C ASN A 193 4.74 10.52 3.06
N PRO A 194 3.40 10.40 3.24
CA PRO A 194 2.84 9.77 4.43
C PRO A 194 3.21 8.29 4.59
N CYS A 195 3.58 7.62 3.49
CA CYS A 195 4.01 6.23 3.52
C CYS A 195 5.38 6.06 4.19
N LEU A 196 6.24 7.08 4.15
CA LEU A 196 7.52 7.08 4.84
C LEU A 196 7.29 7.17 6.35
N ARG A 197 6.42 8.10 6.77
CA ARG A 197 6.13 8.35 8.20
C ARG A 197 5.49 7.15 8.91
N ARG A 198 4.64 6.37 8.23
CA ARG A 198 3.87 5.24 8.81
C ARG A 198 4.73 4.28 9.63
N PHE A 199 5.94 3.96 9.17
CA PHE A 199 6.83 2.96 9.78
C PHE A 199 7.99 3.57 10.58
N LEU A 200 8.06 4.89 10.67
CA LEU A 200 9.13 5.65 11.33
C LEU A 200 8.67 6.34 12.61
N GLU A 201 7.37 6.61 12.75
CA GLU A 201 6.81 7.26 13.93
C GLU A 201 6.43 6.23 15.01
N SER A 202 6.83 6.51 16.25
CA SER A 202 6.28 5.86 17.44
C SER A 202 4.90 6.42 17.74
N TYR A 203 3.92 5.55 17.98
CA TYR A 203 2.57 5.92 18.41
C TYR A 203 2.35 5.50 19.86
#